data_AF-A0A7R7AEJ0-F1
#
_entry.id   AF-A0A7R7AEJ0-F1
#
_cell.length_a   1.000
_cell.length_b   1.000
_cell.length_c   1.000
_cell.angle_alpha   90.00
_cell.angle_beta   90.00
_cell.angle_gamma   90.00
#
_symmetry.space_group_name_H-M   'P 1'
#
loop_
_entity.id
_entity.type
_entity.pdbx_description
1 polymer ?
#
loop_
_entity_poly.entity_id
_entity_poly.type
_entity_poly.pdbx_seq_one_letter_code
_entity_poly.pdbx_strand_id
1 'polypeptide(L)'
;MHELNDQELYQALKHARSLDETAGRKILTQFQSDQPVLSQMIFNLFSASIAEQNQEMSYLFMDLCFDVISIYQHIFGKIPAQSELSPEWLEQQASLIGTQLQSIAKQKKVDSKTQASLEEHFALNSAVEVNQTGLVRFMNESVNTYAAEDPSRNPAIKVTQTMLFVMIHLLGNVYNHTKQQTVH
;
A
#
# COMPACT_ATOMS: atom_id res chain seq x y z
N MET A 1 -7.27 13.75 1.54
CA MET A 1 -5.81 13.73 1.31
C MET A 1 -5.46 14.71 0.19
N HIS A 2 -4.19 14.97 -0.09
CA HIS A 2 -3.69 15.62 -1.33
C HIS A 2 -2.51 14.81 -1.89
N GLU A 3 -2.22 14.93 -3.18
CA GLU A 3 -1.08 14.23 -3.79
C GLU A 3 0.22 14.84 -3.28
N LEU A 4 1.13 13.99 -2.80
CA LEU A 4 2.42 14.44 -2.27
C LEU A 4 3.27 14.99 -3.42
N ASN A 5 3.74 16.23 -3.26
CA ASN A 5 4.77 16.75 -4.16
C ASN A 5 6.15 16.17 -3.82
N ASP A 6 7.13 16.34 -4.72
CA ASP A 6 8.48 15.77 -4.56
C ASP A 6 9.17 16.21 -3.25
N GLN A 7 8.95 17.46 -2.81
CA GLN A 7 9.54 17.97 -1.57
C GLN A 7 8.91 17.32 -0.34
N GLU A 8 7.57 17.22 -0.29
CA GLU A 8 6.85 16.54 0.79
C GLU A 8 7.24 15.08 0.88
N LEU A 9 7.28 14.38 -0.26
CA LEU A 9 7.68 12.98 -0.34
C LEU A 9 9.12 12.79 0.16
N TYR A 10 10.05 13.63 -0.26
CA TYR A 10 11.44 13.56 0.19
C TYR A 10 11.58 13.76 1.71
N GLN A 11 10.90 14.76 2.27
CA GLN A 11 10.96 15.01 3.72
C GLN A 11 10.29 13.88 4.52
N ALA A 12 9.16 13.37 4.04
CA ALA A 12 8.46 12.27 4.69
C ALA A 12 9.28 10.97 4.67
N LEU A 13 9.94 10.66 3.55
CA LEU A 13 10.86 9.52 3.44
C LEU A 13 12.06 9.67 4.38
N LYS A 14 12.65 10.87 4.44
CA LYS A 14 13.74 11.15 5.37
C LYS A 14 13.30 10.96 6.82
N HIS A 15 12.08 11.41 7.15
CA HIS A 15 11.50 11.21 8.46
C HIS A 15 11.32 9.71 8.77
N ALA A 16 10.64 8.96 7.89
CA ALA A 16 10.40 7.53 8.06
C ALA A 16 11.71 6.75 8.32
N ARG A 17 12.75 7.04 7.55
CA ARG A 17 14.07 6.40 7.67
C ARG A 17 14.90 6.86 8.87
N SER A 18 14.50 7.93 9.54
CA SER A 18 15.15 8.44 10.74
C SER A 18 14.57 7.87 12.04
N LEU A 19 13.46 7.14 11.95
CA LEU A 19 12.79 6.54 13.10
C LEU A 19 13.65 5.44 13.72
N ASP A 20 13.73 5.43 15.05
CA ASP A 20 14.29 4.31 15.78
C ASP A 20 13.29 3.13 15.86
N GLU A 21 13.76 1.98 16.34
CA GLU A 21 12.94 0.78 16.47
C GLU A 21 11.71 1.00 17.38
N THR A 22 11.85 1.83 18.42
CA THR A 22 10.75 2.07 19.37
C THR A 22 9.64 2.87 18.71
N ALA A 23 9.99 3.93 17.99
CA ALA A 23 9.06 4.75 17.24
C ALA A 23 8.42 3.96 16.10
N GLY A 24 9.21 3.19 15.35
CA GLY A 24 8.69 2.32 14.28
C GLY A 24 7.72 1.27 14.80
N ARG A 25 8.04 0.60 15.92
CA ARG A 25 7.15 -0.36 16.58
C ARG A 25 5.84 0.29 17.01
N LYS A 26 5.89 1.50 17.56
CA LYS A 26 4.68 2.24 17.96
C LYS A 26 3.77 2.51 16.77
N ILE A 27 4.31 2.95 15.63
CA ILE A 27 3.55 3.20 14.40
C ILE A 27 2.87 1.91 13.92
N LEU A 28 3.61 0.80 13.87
CA LEU A 28 3.07 -0.50 13.43
C LEU A 28 2.00 -1.04 14.38
N THR A 29 2.22 -0.98 15.68
CA THR A 29 1.22 -1.41 16.68
C THR A 29 -0.04 -0.58 16.58
N GLN A 30 0.09 0.74 16.40
CA GLN A 30 -1.06 1.62 16.23
C GLN A 30 -1.82 1.29 14.94
N PHE A 31 -1.12 1.11 13.82
CA PHE A 31 -1.72 0.73 12.55
C PHE A 31 -2.46 -0.63 12.63
N GLN A 32 -1.85 -1.63 13.28
CA GLN A 32 -2.48 -2.94 13.52
C GLN A 32 -3.75 -2.84 14.34
N SER A 33 -3.76 -1.97 15.36
CA SER A 33 -4.92 -1.74 16.21
C SER A 33 -6.03 -0.98 15.49
N ASP A 34 -5.69 0.05 14.73
CA ASP A 34 -6.67 0.89 14.05
C ASP A 34 -7.22 0.21 12.79
N GLN A 35 -6.40 -0.57 12.07
CA GLN A 35 -6.77 -1.20 10.79
C GLN A 35 -6.43 -2.70 10.76
N PRO A 36 -7.06 -3.52 11.61
CA PRO A 36 -6.69 -4.93 11.76
C PRO A 36 -6.87 -5.75 10.47
N VAL A 37 -7.92 -5.49 9.68
CA VAL A 37 -8.14 -6.20 8.41
C VAL A 37 -7.10 -5.83 7.37
N LEU A 38 -6.81 -4.54 7.19
CA LEU A 38 -5.81 -4.08 6.23
C LEU A 38 -4.41 -4.55 6.63
N SER A 39 -4.09 -4.51 7.93
CA SER A 39 -2.85 -5.06 8.48
C SER A 39 -2.70 -6.55 8.19
N GLN A 40 -3.75 -7.35 8.42
CA GLN A 40 -3.75 -8.78 8.11
C GLN A 40 -3.52 -9.04 6.61
N MET A 41 -4.14 -8.22 5.75
CA MET A 41 -3.97 -8.33 4.30
C MET A 41 -2.53 -8.02 3.87
N ILE A 42 -1.96 -6.92 4.35
CA ILE A 42 -0.61 -6.48 3.97
C ILE A 42 0.44 -7.45 4.54
N PHE A 43 0.46 -7.64 5.85
CA PHE A 43 1.59 -8.32 6.51
C PHE A 43 1.51 -9.84 6.46
N ASN A 44 0.35 -10.43 6.12
CA ASN A 44 0.22 -11.88 5.97
C ASN A 44 -0.10 -12.30 4.54
N LEU A 45 -1.19 -11.79 3.94
CA LEU A 45 -1.59 -12.27 2.61
C LEU A 45 -0.63 -11.82 1.51
N PHE A 46 -0.35 -10.52 1.42
CA PHE A 46 0.50 -9.97 0.35
C PHE A 46 1.95 -10.42 0.49
N SER A 47 2.49 -10.36 1.72
CA SER A 47 3.85 -10.82 2.00
C SER A 47 4.03 -12.32 1.65
N ALA A 48 3.05 -13.18 1.97
CA ALA A 48 3.10 -14.60 1.61
C ALA A 48 3.07 -14.82 0.10
N SER A 49 2.18 -14.13 -0.64
CA SER A 49 2.12 -14.23 -2.10
C SER A 49 3.41 -13.79 -2.79
N ILE A 50 4.13 -12.81 -2.23
CA ILE A 50 5.44 -12.41 -2.74
C ILE A 50 6.49 -13.47 -2.37
N ALA A 51 6.46 -13.98 -1.14
CA ALA A 51 7.42 -14.98 -0.65
C ALA A 51 7.38 -16.29 -1.44
N GLU A 52 6.22 -16.67 -1.98
CA GLU A 52 6.09 -17.80 -2.91
C GLU A 52 6.97 -17.66 -4.17
N GLN A 53 7.26 -16.43 -4.59
CA GLN A 53 8.11 -16.15 -5.75
C GLN A 53 9.55 -15.81 -5.34
N ASN A 54 9.72 -15.00 -4.30
CA ASN A 54 11.03 -14.67 -3.74
C ASN A 54 10.88 -14.12 -2.30
N GLN A 55 11.53 -14.77 -1.33
CA GLN A 55 11.44 -14.41 0.09
C GLN A 55 12.12 -13.07 0.41
N GLU A 56 13.22 -12.72 -0.24
CA GLU A 56 13.90 -11.44 0.02
C GLU A 56 13.04 -10.26 -0.44
N MET A 57 12.30 -10.44 -1.54
CA MET A 57 11.37 -9.43 -2.04
C MET A 57 10.17 -9.23 -1.11
N SER A 58 9.76 -10.25 -0.35
CA SER A 58 8.70 -10.09 0.66
C SER A 58 9.19 -9.31 1.88
N TYR A 59 10.47 -9.42 2.24
CA TYR A 59 11.07 -8.57 3.27
C TYR A 59 11.16 -7.12 2.81
N LEU A 60 11.66 -6.87 1.59
CA LEU A 60 11.65 -5.52 1.01
C LEU A 60 10.24 -4.94 0.99
N PHE A 61 9.23 -5.73 0.59
CA PHE A 61 7.84 -5.30 0.60
C PHE A 61 7.39 -4.81 1.99
N MET A 62 7.71 -5.55 3.05
CA MET A 62 7.34 -5.14 4.41
C MET A 62 8.03 -3.83 4.83
N ASP A 63 9.31 -3.65 4.48
CA ASP A 63 10.03 -2.41 4.74
C ASP A 63 9.41 -1.22 4.00
N LEU A 64 9.07 -1.40 2.72
CA LEU A 64 8.42 -0.35 1.92
C LEU A 64 6.99 -0.06 2.41
N CYS A 65 6.25 -1.07 2.88
CA CYS A 65 4.96 -0.84 3.52
C CYS A 65 5.09 -0.01 4.81
N PHE A 66 6.13 -0.25 5.61
CA PHE A 66 6.41 0.58 6.78
C PHE A 66 6.72 2.02 6.39
N ASP A 67 7.55 2.23 5.35
CA ASP A 67 7.84 3.58 4.82
C ASP A 67 6.53 4.29 4.43
N VAL A 68 5.65 3.63 3.68
CA VAL A 68 4.35 4.21 3.26
C VAL A 68 3.48 4.54 4.46
N ILE A 69 3.31 3.62 5.42
CA ILE A 69 2.49 3.88 6.63
C ILE A 69 3.04 5.08 7.40
N SER A 70 4.36 5.15 7.55
CA SER A 70 5.05 6.23 8.27
C SER A 70 4.89 7.57 7.55
N ILE A 71 5.02 7.60 6.21
CA ILE A 71 4.78 8.79 5.39
C ILE A 71 3.35 9.29 5.56
N TYR A 72 2.36 8.41 5.45
CA TYR A 72 0.95 8.77 5.57
C TYR A 72 0.64 9.31 6.96
N GLN A 73 1.15 8.66 8.02
CA GLN A 73 0.97 9.15 9.38
C GLN A 73 1.64 10.50 9.63
N HIS A 74 2.83 10.70 9.06
CA HIS A 74 3.56 11.95 9.21
C HIS A 74 2.87 13.13 8.51
N ILE A 75 2.36 12.93 7.29
CA ILE A 75 1.79 14.02 6.48
C ILE A 75 0.29 14.22 6.74
N PHE A 76 -0.47 13.13 6.82
CA PHE A 76 -1.94 13.19 6.90
C PHE A 76 -2.48 12.94 8.31
N GLY A 77 -1.60 12.61 9.28
CA GLY A 77 -1.97 12.35 10.65
C GLY A 77 -2.41 10.90 10.89
N LYS A 78 -3.02 10.66 12.06
CA LYS A 78 -3.41 9.32 12.48
C LYS A 78 -4.40 8.70 11.48
N ILE A 79 -4.18 7.43 11.12
CA ILE A 79 -5.14 6.68 10.33
C ILE A 79 -6.46 6.53 11.10
N PRO A 80 -7.62 6.75 10.46
CA PRO A 80 -8.92 6.45 11.04
C PRO A 80 -8.99 5.00 11.54
N ALA A 81 -9.69 4.75 12.63
CA ALA A 81 -9.91 3.38 13.09
C ALA A 81 -10.96 2.69 12.19
N GLN A 82 -10.85 1.38 12.01
CA GLN A 82 -11.76 0.60 11.17
C GLN A 82 -13.21 0.68 11.68
N SER A 83 -13.38 0.83 12.99
CA SER A 83 -14.69 1.07 13.62
C SER A 83 -15.32 2.42 13.29
N GLU A 84 -14.53 3.38 12.80
CA GLU A 84 -14.99 4.71 12.38
C GLU A 84 -15.40 4.73 10.89
N LEU A 85 -15.10 3.65 10.15
CA LEU A 85 -15.45 3.50 8.73
C LEU A 85 -16.83 2.87 8.61
N SER A 86 -17.65 3.35 7.67
CA SER A 86 -19.00 2.79 7.50
C SER A 86 -18.94 1.35 6.97
N PRO A 87 -19.82 0.44 7.44
CA PRO A 87 -19.88 -0.94 6.94
C PRO A 87 -20.06 -1.02 5.42
N GLU A 88 -20.90 -0.15 4.85
CA GLU A 88 -21.17 -0.09 3.41
C GLU A 88 -19.91 0.29 2.62
N TRP A 89 -19.10 1.20 3.16
CA TRP A 89 -17.83 1.58 2.55
C TRP A 89 -16.82 0.43 2.63
N LEU A 90 -16.74 -0.27 3.76
CA LEU A 90 -15.88 -1.44 3.92
C LEU A 90 -16.27 -2.57 2.95
N GLU A 91 -17.57 -2.82 2.77
CA GLU A 91 -18.08 -3.79 1.79
C GLU A 91 -17.73 -3.39 0.36
N GLN A 92 -17.85 -2.11 0.02
CA GLN A 92 -17.45 -1.59 -1.29
C GLN A 92 -15.95 -1.81 -1.52
N GLN A 93 -15.09 -1.46 -0.55
CA GLN A 93 -13.65 -1.71 -0.66
C GLN A 93 -13.35 -3.21 -0.79
N ALA A 94 -14.00 -4.07 0.01
CA ALA A 94 -13.82 -5.51 -0.07
C ALA A 94 -14.23 -6.09 -1.43
N SER A 95 -15.31 -5.58 -2.04
CA SER A 95 -15.76 -5.98 -3.38
C SER A 95 -14.77 -5.54 -4.47
N LEU A 96 -14.27 -4.30 -4.38
CA LEU A 96 -13.29 -3.74 -5.31
C LEU A 96 -11.99 -4.56 -5.30
N ILE A 97 -11.55 -4.97 -4.12
CA ILE A 97 -10.33 -5.75 -3.92
C ILE A 97 -10.56 -7.23 -4.27
N GLY A 98 -11.69 -7.81 -3.87
CA GLY A 98 -11.92 -9.25 -3.87
C GLY A 98 -11.90 -9.88 -5.26
N THR A 99 -12.48 -9.21 -6.26
CA THR A 99 -12.46 -9.69 -7.65
C THR A 99 -11.06 -9.63 -8.26
N GLN A 100 -10.30 -8.58 -7.94
CA GLN A 100 -8.96 -8.36 -8.47
C GLN A 100 -7.91 -9.25 -7.80
N LEU A 101 -7.94 -9.36 -6.46
CA LEU A 101 -7.07 -10.27 -5.71
C LEU A 101 -7.35 -11.73 -6.03
N GLN A 102 -8.60 -12.12 -6.30
CA GLN A 102 -8.88 -13.48 -6.79
C GLN A 102 -8.21 -13.75 -8.14
N SER A 103 -8.12 -12.75 -9.02
CA SER A 103 -7.42 -12.92 -10.31
C SER A 103 -5.92 -13.12 -10.09
N ILE A 104 -5.32 -12.38 -9.15
CA ILE A 104 -3.91 -12.51 -8.77
C ILE A 104 -3.65 -13.86 -8.09
N ALA A 105 -4.49 -14.26 -7.13
CA ALA A 105 -4.32 -15.51 -6.39
C ALA A 105 -4.48 -16.76 -7.27
N LYS A 106 -5.24 -16.67 -8.37
CA LYS A 106 -5.38 -17.75 -9.36
C LYS A 106 -4.19 -17.83 -10.33
N GLN A 107 -3.36 -16.79 -10.40
CA GLN A 107 -2.21 -16.74 -11.28
C GLN A 107 -0.93 -17.04 -10.50
N LYS A 108 -0.14 -18.01 -10.97
CA LYS A 108 1.21 -18.28 -10.43
C LYS A 108 2.17 -17.09 -10.59
N LYS A 109 1.86 -16.15 -11.49
CA LYS A 109 2.67 -14.98 -11.78
C LYS A 109 1.77 -13.84 -12.24
N VAL A 110 1.90 -12.67 -11.63
CA VAL A 110 1.20 -11.47 -12.09
C VAL A 110 1.79 -11.03 -13.42
N ASP A 111 0.96 -10.97 -14.47
CA ASP A 111 1.36 -10.45 -15.77
C ASP A 111 1.08 -8.95 -15.91
N SER A 112 1.61 -8.34 -16.99
CA SER A 112 1.40 -6.92 -17.28
C SER A 112 -0.06 -6.55 -17.51
N LYS A 113 -0.88 -7.49 -17.99
CA LYS A 113 -2.31 -7.28 -18.25
C LYS A 113 -3.10 -7.18 -16.95
N THR A 114 -2.79 -8.04 -15.99
CA THR A 114 -3.41 -8.07 -14.66
C THR A 114 -3.07 -6.79 -13.89
N GLN A 115 -1.81 -6.34 -13.91
CA GLN A 115 -1.47 -5.05 -13.32
C GLN A 115 -2.16 -3.87 -14.01
N ALA A 116 -2.17 -3.82 -15.36
CA ALA A 116 -2.85 -2.74 -16.07
C ALA A 116 -4.35 -2.73 -15.79
N SER A 117 -4.99 -3.89 -15.67
CA SER A 117 -6.40 -3.99 -15.28
C SER A 117 -6.66 -3.51 -13.85
N LEU A 118 -5.72 -3.73 -12.93
CA LEU A 118 -5.78 -3.20 -11.56
C LEU A 118 -5.63 -1.69 -11.56
N GLU A 119 -4.61 -1.16 -12.24
CA GLU A 119 -4.38 0.28 -12.38
C GLU A 119 -5.59 0.98 -13.02
N GLU A 120 -6.15 0.41 -14.09
CA GLU A 120 -7.36 0.91 -14.75
C GLU A 120 -8.57 0.85 -13.81
N HIS A 121 -8.75 -0.24 -13.06
CA HIS A 121 -9.86 -0.38 -12.13
C HIS A 121 -9.77 0.64 -10.98
N PHE A 122 -8.59 0.87 -10.41
CA PHE A 122 -8.41 1.91 -9.40
C PHE A 122 -8.53 3.33 -10.00
N ALA A 123 -8.06 3.53 -11.24
CA ALA A 123 -8.24 4.80 -11.95
C ALA A 123 -9.71 5.09 -12.32
N LEU A 124 -10.53 4.09 -12.65
CA LEU A 124 -11.95 4.28 -12.97
C LEU A 124 -12.79 4.62 -11.74
N ASN A 125 -12.36 4.18 -10.56
CA ASN A 125 -12.98 4.53 -9.29
C ASN A 125 -12.44 5.86 -8.70
N SER A 126 -11.49 6.51 -9.40
CA SER A 126 -10.77 7.70 -8.91
C SER A 126 -11.47 9.04 -9.07
N ALA A 127 -12.74 9.08 -9.49
CA ALA A 127 -13.50 10.34 -9.56
C ALA A 127 -13.57 11.11 -8.22
N VAL A 128 -13.18 10.46 -7.11
CA VAL A 128 -13.08 11.03 -5.76
C VAL A 128 -11.74 10.70 -5.06
N GLU A 129 -10.84 9.92 -5.68
CA GLU A 129 -9.58 9.48 -5.05
C GLU A 129 -8.38 10.34 -5.47
N VAL A 130 -7.55 10.67 -4.48
CA VAL A 130 -6.25 11.30 -4.71
C VAL A 130 -5.23 10.21 -5.04
N ASN A 131 -4.78 10.17 -6.29
CA ASN A 131 -3.72 9.25 -6.73
C ASN A 131 -2.35 9.74 -6.22
N GLN A 132 -1.61 8.87 -5.53
CA GLN A 132 -0.25 9.16 -5.05
C GLN A 132 0.80 8.73 -6.08
N THR A 133 0.76 9.33 -7.28
CA THR A 133 1.54 8.89 -8.43
C THR A 133 3.05 8.96 -8.17
N GLY A 134 3.50 10.04 -7.53
CA GLY A 134 4.90 10.23 -7.16
C GLY A 134 5.41 9.16 -6.19
N LEU A 135 4.62 8.83 -5.16
CA LEU A 135 4.94 7.77 -4.20
C LEU A 135 4.98 6.40 -4.86
N VAL A 136 3.99 6.06 -5.69
CA VAL A 136 3.96 4.77 -6.42
C VAL A 136 5.19 4.62 -7.30
N ARG A 137 5.56 5.67 -8.04
CA ARG A 137 6.78 5.68 -8.86
C ARG A 137 8.02 5.43 -8.01
N PHE A 138 8.19 6.16 -6.91
CA PHE A 138 9.33 5.99 -6.00
C PHE A 138 9.43 4.57 -5.44
N MET A 139 8.30 3.98 -5.03
CA MET A 139 8.26 2.62 -4.51
C MET A 139 8.62 1.60 -5.60
N ASN A 140 8.12 1.77 -6.82
CA ASN A 140 8.46 0.90 -7.94
C ASN A 140 9.95 0.99 -8.32
N GLU A 141 10.54 2.20 -8.28
CA GLU A 141 11.96 2.41 -8.47
C GLU A 141 12.79 1.70 -7.39
N SER A 142 12.38 1.82 -6.11
CA SER A 142 13.03 1.12 -5.00
C SER A 142 13.03 -0.40 -5.18
N VAL A 143 11.90 -0.96 -5.63
CA VAL A 143 11.79 -2.39 -5.96
C VAL A 143 12.73 -2.78 -7.11
N ASN A 144 12.76 -1.98 -8.18
CA ASN A 144 13.62 -2.26 -9.34
C ASN A 144 15.11 -2.19 -8.96
N THR A 145 15.52 -1.19 -8.18
CA THR A 145 16.90 -1.03 -7.71
C THR A 145 17.34 -2.23 -6.87
N TYR A 146 16.53 -2.65 -5.90
CA TYR A 146 16.84 -3.81 -5.07
C TYR A 146 16.90 -5.12 -5.88
N ALA A 147 16.00 -5.30 -6.84
CA ALA A 147 15.98 -6.50 -7.68
C ALA A 147 17.14 -6.54 -8.68
N ALA A 148 17.67 -5.39 -9.12
CA ALA A 148 18.79 -5.33 -10.06
C ALA A 148 20.10 -5.90 -9.48
N GLU A 149 20.23 -5.97 -8.15
CA GLU A 149 21.39 -6.54 -7.47
C GLU A 149 21.46 -8.06 -7.57
N ASP A 150 20.32 -8.75 -7.73
CA ASP A 150 20.26 -10.20 -7.88
C ASP A 150 19.14 -10.62 -8.86
N PRO A 151 19.49 -11.20 -10.03
CA PRO A 151 18.52 -11.69 -11.01
C PRO A 151 17.51 -12.70 -10.46
N SER A 152 17.80 -13.39 -9.35
CA SER A 152 16.86 -14.30 -8.66
C SER A 152 15.59 -13.59 -8.17
N ARG A 153 15.64 -12.26 -8.00
CA ARG A 153 14.55 -11.40 -7.51
C ARG A 153 13.60 -10.96 -8.64
N ASN A 154 14.06 -10.99 -9.89
CA ASN A 154 13.30 -10.55 -11.06
C ASN A 154 11.89 -11.15 -11.19
N PRO A 155 11.66 -12.45 -10.91
CA PRO A 155 10.34 -13.03 -11.00
C PRO A 155 9.30 -12.34 -10.12
N ALA A 156 9.71 -11.81 -8.97
CA ALA A 156 8.83 -11.24 -7.95
C ALA A 156 8.63 -9.71 -8.05
N ILE A 157 9.33 -9.01 -8.96
CA ILE A 157 9.21 -7.56 -9.13
C ILE A 157 7.74 -7.16 -9.33
N LYS A 158 7.07 -7.81 -10.28
CA LYS A 158 5.72 -7.43 -10.71
C LYS A 158 4.69 -7.59 -9.60
N VAL A 159 4.73 -8.73 -8.89
CA VAL A 159 3.83 -8.99 -7.76
C VAL A 159 4.10 -8.00 -6.62
N THR A 160 5.36 -7.68 -6.34
CA THR A 160 5.75 -6.73 -5.29
C THR A 160 5.22 -5.33 -5.58
N GLN A 161 5.44 -4.82 -6.80
CA GLN A 161 4.94 -3.51 -7.24
C GLN A 161 3.40 -3.46 -7.22
N THR A 162 2.75 -4.54 -7.65
CA THR A 162 1.28 -4.62 -7.64
C THR A 162 0.72 -4.57 -6.22
N MET A 163 1.30 -5.32 -5.27
CA MET A 163 0.84 -5.30 -3.88
C MET A 163 1.10 -3.95 -3.20
N LEU A 164 2.21 -3.27 -3.51
CA LEU A 164 2.49 -1.92 -3.04
C LEU A 164 1.47 -0.92 -3.58
N PHE A 165 1.16 -1.00 -4.87
CA PHE A 165 0.15 -0.15 -5.50
C PHE A 165 -1.22 -0.31 -4.83
N VAL A 166 -1.68 -1.55 -4.65
CA VAL A 166 -2.94 -1.85 -3.95
C VAL A 166 -2.90 -1.28 -2.53
N MET A 167 -1.82 -1.51 -1.78
CA MET A 167 -1.68 -1.03 -0.41
C MET A 167 -1.73 0.51 -0.30
N ILE A 168 -1.05 1.22 -1.20
CA ILE A 168 -1.07 2.69 -1.28
C ILE A 168 -2.49 3.20 -1.58
N HIS A 169 -3.20 2.56 -2.50
CA HIS A 169 -4.60 2.91 -2.82
C HIS A 169 -5.50 2.71 -1.61
N LEU A 170 -5.42 1.56 -0.95
CA LEU A 170 -6.27 1.27 0.22
C LEU A 170 -6.03 2.25 1.36
N LEU A 171 -4.78 2.60 1.63
CA LEU A 171 -4.47 3.67 2.57
C LEU A 171 -5.06 5.01 2.12
N GLY A 172 -4.85 5.39 0.86
CA GLY A 172 -5.43 6.61 0.29
C GLY A 172 -6.95 6.70 0.51
N ASN A 173 -7.64 5.57 0.34
CA ASN A 173 -9.08 5.46 0.48
C ASN A 173 -9.53 5.63 1.93
N VAL A 174 -8.87 4.95 2.87
CA VAL A 174 -9.13 5.11 4.30
C VAL A 174 -8.97 6.57 4.73
N TYR A 175 -7.90 7.23 4.30
CA TYR A 175 -7.63 8.64 4.63
C TYR A 175 -8.57 9.64 3.95
N ASN A 176 -9.21 9.27 2.83
CA ASN A 176 -10.17 10.12 2.14
C ASN A 176 -11.59 10.00 2.70
N HIS A 177 -11.97 8.83 3.22
CA HIS A 177 -13.31 8.60 3.78
C HIS A 177 -13.63 9.55 4.95
N THR A 178 -12.67 9.82 5.82
CA THR A 178 -12.89 10.66 7.00
C THR A 178 -13.11 12.14 6.69
N LYS A 179 -12.61 12.66 5.56
CA LYS A 179 -12.91 14.06 5.17
C LYS A 179 -14.37 14.25 4.77
N GLN A 180 -15.05 13.21 4.29
CA GLN A 180 -16.43 13.32 3.82
C GLN A 180 -17.46 13.33 4.95
N GLN A 181 -17.14 12.77 6.12
CA GLN A 181 -18.07 12.76 7.27
C GLN A 181 -18.06 14.07 8.08
N THR A 182 -17.05 14.93 7.93
CA THR A 182 -16.95 16.24 8.62
C THR A 182 -17.73 17.39 7.97
N VAL A 183 -18.49 17.14 6.90
CA VAL A 183 -19.31 18.15 6.21
C VAL A 183 -20.79 17.79 6.36
N HIS A 184 -21.31 17.82 7.60
CA HIS A 184 -22.74 17.86 7.87
C HIS A 184 -23.03 18.59 9.19
#